data_AF-A0A3D8IYD5-F1
#
_entry.id   AF-A0A3D8IYD5-F1
#
_cell.length_a   1.000
_cell.length_b   1.000
_cell.length_c   1.000
_cell.angle_alpha   90.00
_cell.angle_beta   90.00
_cell.angle_gamma   90.00
#
_symmetry.space_group_name_H-M   'P 1'
#
loop_
_entity.id
_entity.type
_entity.pdbx_description
1 polymer ?
#
loop_
_entity_poly.entity_id
_entity_poly.type
_entity_poly.pdbx_seq_one_letter_code
_entity_poly.pdbx_strand_id
1 'polypeptide(L)'
;MTIKDRCYEILKNHKKPMTHAELVEAYILAYPLYSQNHNQTKNSSKVKISGTIQSLLQQNSSHPRIGIDYSCSPYKYFIKEM
;
A
#
# COMPACT_ATOMS: atom_id res chain seq x y z
N MET A 1 13.32 5.86 3.10
CA MET A 1 12.21 5.49 2.20
C MET A 1 11.04 5.03 3.04
N THR A 2 9.90 5.70 2.96
CA THR A 2 8.73 5.46 3.79
C THR A 2 7.79 4.41 3.18
N ILE A 3 6.78 3.96 3.94
CA ILE A 3 5.77 2.99 3.45
C ILE A 3 5.03 3.53 2.22
N LYS A 4 4.71 4.83 2.20
CA LYS A 4 4.01 5.47 1.07
C LYS A 4 4.87 5.51 -0.20
N ASP A 5 6.18 5.75 -0.08
CA ASP A 5 7.11 5.74 -1.22
C ASP A 5 7.24 4.32 -1.79
N ARG A 6 7.29 3.30 -0.92
CA ARG A 6 7.29 1.90 -1.31
C ARG A 6 6.00 1.50 -2.04
N CYS A 7 4.84 1.98 -1.58
CA CYS A 7 3.57 1.77 -2.26
C CYS A 7 3.57 2.41 -3.65
N TYR A 8 4.14 3.61 -3.78
CA TYR A 8 4.31 4.28 -5.07
C TYR A 8 5.18 3.46 -6.02
N GLU A 9 6.33 2.97 -5.58
CA GLU A 9 7.22 2.13 -6.41
C GLU A 9 6.52 0.83 -6.85
N ILE A 10 5.73 0.20 -5.97
CA ILE A 10 4.94 -0.99 -6.34
C ILE A 10 3.93 -0.65 -7.44
N LEU A 11 3.11 0.39 -7.24
CA LEU A 11 2.12 0.81 -8.23
C LEU A 11 2.77 1.21 -9.56
N LYS A 12 3.91 1.89 -9.51
CA LYS A 12 4.72 2.29 -10.67
C LYS A 12 5.27 1.07 -11.43
N ASN A 13 5.79 0.07 -10.71
CA ASN A 13 6.35 -1.13 -11.32
C ASN A 13 5.28 -2.00 -11.97
N HIS A 14 4.11 -2.10 -11.35
CA HIS A 14 3.01 -2.90 -11.88
C HIS A 14 2.21 -2.20 -12.98
N LYS A 15 2.35 -0.87 -13.13
CA LYS A 15 1.69 -0.05 -14.16
C LYS A 15 0.17 -0.29 -14.30
N LYS A 16 -0.48 -0.70 -13.21
CA LYS A 16 -1.92 -0.97 -13.16
C LYS A 16 -2.53 -0.48 -11.86
N PRO A 17 -3.79 -0.04 -11.85
CA PRO A 17 -4.51 0.21 -10.62
C PRO A 17 -4.63 -1.06 -9.79
N MET A 18 -4.44 -0.95 -8.48
CA MET A 18 -4.51 -2.08 -7.54
C MET A 18 -5.50 -1.78 -6.43
N THR A 19 -6.24 -2.80 -6.00
CA THR A 19 -7.04 -2.72 -4.77
C THR A 19 -6.14 -2.65 -3.53
N HIS A 20 -6.73 -2.33 -2.38
CA HIS A 20 -5.99 -2.32 -1.11
C HIS A 20 -5.37 -3.67 -0.78
N ALA A 21 -6.12 -4.76 -0.99
CA ALA A 21 -5.63 -6.10 -0.75
C ALA A 21 -4.43 -6.45 -1.65
N GLU A 22 -4.55 -6.17 -2.95
CA GLU A 22 -3.47 -6.40 -3.92
C GLU A 22 -2.22 -5.59 -3.59
N LEU A 23 -2.38 -4.32 -3.20
CA LEU A 23 -1.25 -3.45 -2.82
C LEU A 23 -0.54 -3.96 -1.56
N VAL A 24 -1.30 -4.41 -0.56
CA VAL A 24 -0.77 -5.00 0.68
C VAL A 24 0.01 -6.27 0.38
N GLU A 25 -0.52 -7.14 -0.46
CA GLU A 25 0.13 -8.40 -0.84
C GLU A 25 1.41 -8.15 -1.66
N ALA A 26 1.34 -7.28 -2.66
CA ALA A 26 2.50 -6.87 -3.43
C ALA A 26 3.58 -6.24 -2.53
N TYR A 27 3.20 -5.49 -1.50
CA TYR A 27 4.14 -4.93 -0.53
C TYR A 27 4.85 -6.01 0.29
N ILE A 28 4.12 -7.00 0.78
CA ILE A 28 4.70 -8.09 1.59
C ILE A 28 5.66 -8.92 0.74
N LEU A 29 5.30 -9.19 -0.51
CA LEU A 29 6.14 -9.92 -1.47
C LEU A 29 7.40 -9.13 -1.82
N ALA A 30 7.30 -7.82 -2.03
CA ALA A 30 8.43 -6.96 -2.37
C ALA A 30 9.35 -6.66 -1.16
N TYR A 31 8.82 -6.67 0.07
CA TYR A 31 9.55 -6.26 1.28
C TYR A 31 9.42 -7.28 2.42
N PRO A 32 9.96 -8.51 2.27
CA PRO A 32 9.85 -9.58 3.27
C PRO A 32 10.50 -9.24 4.63
N LEU A 33 11.52 -8.37 4.64
CA LEU A 33 12.19 -7.88 5.86
C LEU A 33 11.22 -7.15 6.82
N TYR A 34 10.20 -6.49 6.29
CA TYR A 34 9.16 -5.88 7.11
C TYR A 34 8.38 -6.96 7.90
N SER A 35 8.15 -8.11 7.28
CA SER A 35 7.48 -9.24 7.92
C SER A 35 8.31 -9.85 9.05
N GLN A 36 9.62 -9.96 8.86
CA GLN A 36 10.55 -10.56 9.84
C GLN A 36 10.63 -9.75 11.14
N ASN A 37 10.66 -8.41 11.07
CA ASN A 37 10.72 -7.55 12.25
C ASN A 37 9.41 -7.47 13.04
N HIS A 38 8.29 -7.91 12.45
CA HIS A 38 6.96 -7.80 13.05
C HIS A 38 6.34 -9.14 13.47
N ASN A 39 7.01 -10.27 13.17
CA ASN A 39 6.63 -11.60 13.63
C ASN A 39 6.70 -11.80 15.17
N GLN A 40 7.31 -10.86 15.91
CA GLN A 40 7.37 -10.89 17.38
C GLN A 40 6.16 -10.24 18.08
N THR A 41 5.15 -9.78 17.32
CA THR A 41 4.02 -9.02 17.89
C THR A 41 2.69 -9.75 17.74
N LYS A 42 1.76 -9.53 18.68
CA LYS A 42 0.42 -10.16 18.74
C LYS A 42 -0.40 -10.07 17.44
N ASN A 43 -0.15 -9.07 16.60
CA ASN A 43 -0.82 -8.88 15.31
C ASN A 43 0.12 -9.24 14.16
N SER A 44 -0.36 -10.02 13.19
CA SER A 44 0.44 -10.39 12.02
C SER A 44 0.91 -9.16 11.25
N SER A 45 2.12 -9.26 10.67
CA SER A 45 2.74 -8.20 9.88
C SER A 45 1.82 -7.68 8.75
N LYS A 46 0.96 -8.55 8.20
CA LYS A 46 -0.07 -8.22 7.20
C LYS A 46 -1.12 -7.23 7.73
N VAL A 47 -1.63 -7.44 8.95
CA VAL A 47 -2.66 -6.56 9.55
C VAL A 47 -2.08 -5.17 9.83
N LYS A 48 -0.85 -5.11 10.33
CA LYS A 48 -0.18 -3.83 10.63
C LYS A 48 0.10 -3.01 9.37
N ILE A 49 0.65 -3.64 8.33
CA ILE A 49 0.94 -2.92 7.09
C ILE A 49 -0.35 -2.52 6.38
N SER A 50 -1.38 -3.37 6.42
CA SER A 50 -2.71 -3.06 5.90
C SER A 50 -3.28 -1.79 6.53
N GLY A 51 -3.38 -1.74 7.86
CA GLY A 51 -3.87 -0.54 8.57
C GLY A 51 -3.01 0.70 8.31
N THR A 52 -1.68 0.52 8.18
CA THR A 52 -0.77 1.62 7.89
C THR A 52 -0.97 2.18 6.47
N ILE A 53 -1.06 1.32 5.47
CA ILE A 53 -1.34 1.71 4.08
C ILE A 53 -2.70 2.38 4.00
N GLN A 54 -3.70 1.87 4.71
CA GLN A 54 -5.04 2.45 4.76
C GLN A 54 -5.01 3.87 5.33
N SER A 55 -4.37 4.07 6.49
CA SER A 55 -4.28 5.40 7.12
C SER A 55 -3.48 6.40 6.28
N LEU A 56 -2.36 5.97 5.69
CA LEU A 56 -1.50 6.85 4.90
C LEU A 56 -2.10 7.23 3.55
N LEU A 57 -2.73 6.29 2.85
CA LEU A 57 -3.21 6.51 1.50
C LEU A 57 -4.68 6.92 1.46
N GLN A 58 -5.57 6.30 2.24
CA GLN A 58 -7.02 6.62 2.22
C GLN A 58 -7.38 7.80 3.12
N GLN A 59 -6.93 7.81 4.37
CA GLN A 59 -7.36 8.82 5.34
C GLN A 59 -6.61 10.13 5.18
N ASN A 60 -5.28 10.07 5.06
CA ASN A 60 -4.45 11.26 5.02
C ASN A 60 -4.08 11.73 3.59
N SER A 61 -4.47 10.99 2.54
CA SER A 61 -4.07 11.26 1.15
C SER A 61 -2.58 11.66 1.02
N SER A 62 -1.71 10.98 1.78
CA SER A 62 -0.39 11.52 2.14
C SER A 62 0.66 11.47 1.03
N HIS A 63 0.32 10.89 -0.13
CA HIS A 63 1.24 10.77 -1.25
C HIS A 63 0.76 11.57 -2.47
N PRO A 64 1.52 12.59 -2.93
CA PRO A 64 1.07 13.52 -3.98
C PRO A 64 0.79 12.83 -5.33
N ARG A 65 1.44 11.69 -5.58
CA ARG A 65 1.34 10.93 -6.84
C ARG A 65 0.46 9.69 -6.78
N ILE A 66 -0.16 9.36 -5.64
CA ILE A 66 -1.09 8.23 -5.56
C ILE A 66 -2.50 8.79 -5.48
N GLY A 67 -3.36 8.34 -6.39
CA GLY A 67 -4.79 8.59 -6.39
C GLY A 67 -5.54 7.37 -5.88
N ILE A 68 -6.76 7.61 -5.39
CA ILE A 68 -7.72 6.55 -5.09
C ILE A 68 -8.93 6.78 -5.98
N ASP A 69 -9.28 5.73 -6.71
CA ASP A 69 -10.47 5.68 -7.51
C ASP A 69 -11.63 5.18 -6.65
N TYR A 70 -12.52 6.10 -6.31
CA TYR A 70 -13.73 5.86 -5.53
C TYR A 70 -14.92 5.41 -6.39
N SER A 71 -14.77 5.37 -7.72
CA SER A 71 -15.85 4.92 -8.62
C SER A 71 -16.14 3.43 -8.54
N CYS A 72 -15.20 2.64 -8.00
CA CYS A 72 -15.28 1.19 -7.90
C CYS A 72 -15.20 0.74 -6.43
N SER A 73 -15.99 -0.27 -6.06
CA SER A 73 -15.84 -0.97 -4.77
C SER A 73 -15.36 -2.41 -5.03
N PRO A 74 -14.19 -2.84 -4.50
CA PRO A 74 -13.29 -2.10 -3.62
C PRO A 74 -12.50 -0.99 -4.35
N TYR A 75 -12.19 0.09 -3.61
CA TYR A 75 -11.42 1.23 -4.12
C TYR A 75 -10.06 0.80 -4.65
N LYS A 76 -9.62 1.45 -5.73
CA LYS A 76 -8.34 1.15 -6.40
C LYS A 76 -7.36 2.30 -6.26
N TYR A 77 -6.11 1.99 -5.95
CA TYR A 77 -5.00 2.93 -5.96
C TYR A 77 -4.41 2.98 -7.36
N PHE A 78 -4.12 4.18 -7.84
CA PHE A 78 -3.48 4.43 -9.13
C PHE A 78 -2.40 5.50 -9.01
N ILE A 79 -1.48 5.55 -9.97
CA ILE A 79 -0.52 6.64 -10.08
C ILE A 79 -1.19 7.81 -10.80
N LYS A 80 -1.20 8.98 -10.17
CA LYS A 80 -1.58 10.23 -10.84
C LYS A 80 -0.46 10.57 -11.82
N GLU A 81 -0.78 10.59 -13.11
CA GLU A 81 0.09 11.22 -14.10
C GLU A 81 0.04 12.73 -13.83
N MET A 82 1.20 13.32 -13.52
CA MET A 82 1.39 14.77 -13.40
C MET A 82 1.79 15.32 -14.76
#